data_AF-A0A4R3DYC1-F1
#
_entry.id   AF-A0A4R3DYC1-F1
#
_cell.length_a   1.000
_cell.length_b   1.000
_cell.length_c   1.000
_cell.angle_alpha   90.00
_cell.angle_beta   90.00
_cell.angle_gamma   90.00
#
_symmetry.space_group_name_H-M   'P 1'
#
loop_
_entity.id
_entity.type
_entity.pdbx_description
1 polymer ?
#
loop_
_entity_poly.entity_id
_entity_poly.type
_entity_poly.pdbx_seq_one_letter_code
_entity_poly.pdbx_strand_id
1 'polypeptide(L)'
;MTPPVYEKKATALLFVDPYNDFLSEGGKIWPRVKEVAEEVDLIANLKRVDSAVRGAGIRVFVVPHRRWQPGDYECWCHPNPTQRAIMKRHSFARGEWGGDWHPDFAPPSRATSSSMSIGRKAASPIPISISSSASTASAMSSSSGCSPIPASSQPAAMRWSSATM
;
A
#
# COMPACT_ATOMS: atom_id res chain seq x y z
N MET A 1 -16.12 -2.20 -34.30
CA MET A 1 -14.81 -2.62 -33.77
C MET A 1 -15.07 -3.70 -32.74
N THR A 2 -14.54 -4.91 -32.93
CA THR A 2 -14.78 -6.03 -32.01
C THR A 2 -13.97 -5.81 -30.73
N PRO A 3 -14.57 -5.95 -29.53
CA PRO A 3 -13.82 -5.81 -28.28
C PRO A 3 -12.69 -6.84 -28.17
N PRO A 4 -11.52 -6.47 -27.63
CA PRO A 4 -10.46 -7.44 -27.37
C PRO A 4 -10.92 -8.48 -26.34
N VAL A 5 -10.55 -9.74 -26.58
CA VAL A 5 -10.80 -10.85 -25.64
C VAL A 5 -9.57 -11.02 -24.76
N TYR A 6 -9.76 -10.90 -23.44
CA TYR A 6 -8.69 -11.04 -22.45
C TYR A 6 -8.74 -12.42 -21.77
N GLU A 7 -7.70 -13.22 -21.96
CA GLU A 7 -7.57 -14.52 -21.31
C GLU A 7 -7.40 -14.37 -19.79
N LYS A 8 -8.30 -14.98 -19.02
CA LYS A 8 -8.34 -14.82 -17.55
C LYS A 8 -7.03 -15.18 -16.86
N LYS A 9 -6.35 -16.23 -17.34
CA LYS A 9 -5.08 -16.72 -16.76
C LYS A 9 -3.90 -15.77 -17.07
N ALA A 10 -3.99 -15.01 -18.16
CA ALA A 10 -2.97 -14.08 -18.62
C ALA A 10 -3.30 -12.62 -18.32
N THR A 11 -4.42 -12.35 -17.64
CA THR A 11 -4.89 -11.01 -17.30
C THR A 11 -4.93 -10.82 -15.80
N ALA A 12 -4.63 -9.61 -15.34
CA ALA A 12 -4.75 -9.24 -13.93
C ALA A 12 -5.06 -7.74 -13.77
N LEU A 13 -5.72 -7.39 -12.67
CA LEU A 13 -5.86 -6.01 -12.21
C LEU A 13 -4.72 -5.69 -11.24
N LEU A 14 -4.04 -4.57 -11.47
CA LEU A 14 -3.04 -4.03 -10.57
C LEU A 14 -3.63 -2.78 -9.91
N PHE A 15 -3.87 -2.85 -8.61
CA PHE A 15 -4.35 -1.74 -7.81
C PHE A 15 -3.16 -1.02 -7.19
N VAL A 16 -2.80 0.14 -7.76
CA VAL A 16 -1.62 0.91 -7.38
C VAL A 16 -1.99 1.84 -6.23
N ASP A 17 -1.20 1.78 -5.15
CA ASP A 17 -1.24 2.70 -4.01
C ASP A 17 -2.64 2.96 -3.39
N PRO A 18 -3.45 1.94 -3.06
CA PRO A 18 -4.77 2.11 -2.41
C PRO A 18 -4.68 2.57 -0.94
N TYR A 19 -4.02 3.70 -0.69
CA TYR A 19 -3.84 4.26 0.65
C TYR A 19 -4.83 5.37 0.94
N ASN A 20 -5.17 5.53 2.23
CA ASN A 20 -6.03 6.62 2.69
C ASN A 20 -5.48 8.00 2.31
N ASP A 21 -4.14 8.17 2.36
CA ASP A 21 -3.50 9.43 1.96
C ASP A 21 -3.87 9.89 0.55
N PHE A 22 -4.17 8.95 -0.34
CA PHE A 22 -4.46 9.19 -1.74
C PHE A 22 -5.95 9.13 -2.10
N LEU A 23 -6.74 8.37 -1.34
CA LEU A 23 -8.13 8.03 -1.71
C LEU A 23 -9.18 8.50 -0.69
N SER A 24 -8.79 9.13 0.41
CA SER A 24 -9.72 9.55 1.47
C SER A 24 -9.60 11.01 1.85
N GLU A 25 -10.74 11.61 2.18
CA GLU A 25 -10.79 12.91 2.87
C GLU A 25 -9.91 12.90 4.13
N GLY A 26 -9.11 13.95 4.30
CA GLY A 26 -8.10 14.05 5.36
C GLY A 26 -6.75 13.40 5.04
N GLY A 27 -6.64 12.68 3.92
CA GLY A 27 -5.36 12.15 3.43
C GLY A 27 -4.37 13.26 3.03
N LYS A 28 -3.08 13.04 3.25
CA LYS A 28 -2.04 14.07 2.98
C LYS A 28 -1.90 14.44 1.50
N ILE A 29 -2.29 13.54 0.58
CA ILE A 29 -2.24 13.76 -0.87
C ILE A 29 -3.62 14.10 -1.44
N TRP A 30 -4.71 13.65 -0.81
CA TRP A 30 -6.09 13.84 -1.27
C TRP A 30 -6.41 15.26 -1.76
N PRO A 31 -6.07 16.36 -1.05
CA PRO A 31 -6.38 17.72 -1.52
C PRO A 31 -5.82 18.08 -2.91
N ARG A 32 -4.77 17.36 -3.37
CA ARG A 32 -4.14 17.58 -4.68
C ARG A 32 -4.82 16.84 -5.82
N VAL A 33 -5.55 15.77 -5.50
CA VAL A 33 -6.18 14.89 -6.48
C VAL A 33 -7.71 14.95 -6.41
N LYS A 34 -8.26 15.51 -5.34
CA LYS A 34 -9.69 15.57 -5.03
C LYS A 34 -10.54 16.03 -6.21
N GLU A 35 -10.22 17.18 -6.79
CA GLU A 35 -11.01 17.77 -7.88
C GLU A 35 -11.20 16.78 -9.04
N VAL A 36 -10.11 16.22 -9.54
CA VAL A 36 -10.14 15.23 -10.63
C VAL A 36 -10.76 13.91 -10.15
N ALA A 37 -10.47 13.46 -8.94
CA ALA A 37 -11.00 12.22 -8.38
C ALA A 37 -12.53 12.25 -8.26
N GLU A 38 -13.10 13.40 -7.89
CA GLU A 38 -14.54 13.64 -7.83
C GLU A 38 -15.13 13.80 -9.23
N GLU A 39 -14.49 14.57 -10.12
CA GLU A 39 -14.93 14.77 -11.52
C GLU A 39 -15.10 13.43 -12.25
N VAL A 40 -14.15 12.51 -12.09
CA VAL A 40 -14.16 11.21 -12.78
C VAL A 40 -14.83 10.11 -11.97
N ASP A 41 -15.41 10.41 -10.80
CA ASP A 41 -16.00 9.42 -9.89
C ASP A 41 -15.05 8.23 -9.59
N LEU A 42 -13.81 8.57 -9.25
CA LEU A 42 -12.67 7.64 -9.13
C LEU A 42 -13.02 6.46 -8.21
N ILE A 43 -13.49 6.73 -7.00
CA ILE A 43 -13.75 5.70 -6.00
C ILE A 43 -14.84 4.72 -6.47
N ALA A 44 -15.94 5.22 -7.04
CA ALA A 44 -17.00 4.33 -7.52
C ALA A 44 -16.54 3.52 -8.75
N ASN A 45 -15.76 4.12 -9.65
CA ASN A 45 -15.18 3.43 -10.79
C ASN A 45 -14.21 2.31 -10.36
N LEU A 46 -13.35 2.57 -9.38
CA LEU A 46 -12.44 1.56 -8.82
C LEU A 46 -13.22 0.40 -8.19
N LYS A 47 -14.30 0.67 -7.44
CA LYS A 47 -15.18 -0.37 -6.87
C LYS A 47 -15.86 -1.20 -7.97
N ARG A 48 -16.34 -0.56 -9.04
CA ARG A 48 -16.96 -1.25 -10.18
C ARG A 48 -15.97 -2.18 -10.87
N VAL A 49 -14.75 -1.71 -11.13
CA VAL A 49 -13.69 -2.51 -11.78
C VAL A 49 -13.26 -3.67 -10.88
N ASP A 50 -13.00 -3.43 -9.59
CA ASP A 50 -12.59 -4.51 -8.67
C ASP A 50 -13.67 -5.58 -8.56
N SER A 51 -14.94 -5.19 -8.41
CA SER A 51 -16.08 -6.11 -8.39
C SER A 51 -16.19 -6.94 -9.68
N ALA A 52 -16.09 -6.30 -10.85
CA ALA A 52 -16.16 -6.98 -12.14
C ALA A 52 -15.01 -7.98 -12.34
N VAL A 53 -13.78 -7.58 -12.01
CA VAL A 53 -12.57 -8.41 -12.14
C VAL A 53 -12.64 -9.62 -11.20
N ARG A 54 -13.03 -9.41 -9.93
CA ARG A 54 -13.21 -10.50 -8.97
C ARG A 54 -14.34 -11.44 -9.37
N GLY A 55 -15.48 -10.90 -9.80
CA GLY A 55 -16.62 -11.67 -10.31
C GLY A 55 -16.26 -12.52 -11.54
N ALA A 56 -15.35 -12.05 -12.38
CA ALA A 56 -14.84 -12.80 -13.53
C ALA A 56 -13.82 -13.90 -13.16
N GLY A 57 -13.36 -13.95 -11.91
CA GLY A 57 -12.30 -14.86 -11.44
C GLY A 57 -10.89 -14.45 -11.91
N ILE A 58 -10.69 -13.17 -12.22
CA ILE A 58 -9.40 -12.61 -12.62
C ILE A 58 -8.61 -12.20 -11.37
N ARG A 59 -7.29 -12.35 -11.41
CA ARG A 59 -6.42 -12.04 -10.28
C ARG A 59 -6.32 -10.53 -10.06
N VAL A 60 -6.38 -10.12 -8.79
CA VAL A 60 -6.15 -8.74 -8.36
C VAL A 60 -4.86 -8.71 -7.52
N PHE A 61 -3.94 -7.83 -7.88
CA PHE A 61 -2.70 -7.56 -7.16
C PHE A 61 -2.72 -6.14 -6.63
N VAL A 62 -2.34 -5.95 -5.37
CA VAL A 62 -2.14 -4.62 -4.79
C VAL A 62 -0.66 -4.30 -4.87
N VAL A 63 -0.33 -3.16 -5.46
CA VAL A 63 1.05 -2.70 -5.69
C VAL A 63 1.27 -1.43 -4.87
N PRO A 64 1.67 -1.57 -3.60
CA PRO A 64 1.84 -0.43 -2.72
C PRO A 64 3.16 0.31 -2.95
N HIS A 65 3.08 1.63 -2.85
CA HIS A 65 4.21 2.49 -2.61
C HIS A 65 4.82 2.11 -1.27
N ARG A 66 6.15 2.23 -1.17
CA ARG A 66 6.85 2.10 0.10
C ARG A 66 6.22 3.02 1.14
N ARG A 67 5.78 2.43 2.25
CA ARG A 67 5.33 3.20 3.41
C ARG A 67 6.52 3.86 4.07
N TRP A 68 6.47 5.19 4.19
CA TRP A 68 7.57 5.98 4.75
C TRP A 68 7.87 5.55 6.18
N GLN A 69 9.16 5.50 6.51
CA GLN A 69 9.69 5.29 7.86
C GLN A 69 10.87 6.24 8.14
N PRO A 70 11.18 6.52 9.42
CA PRO A 70 12.41 7.23 9.78
C PRO A 70 13.64 6.57 9.14
N GLY A 71 14.58 7.36 8.62
CA GLY A 71 15.74 6.85 7.87
C GLY A 71 15.51 6.69 6.36
N ASP A 72 14.27 6.74 5.87
CA ASP A 72 14.01 6.62 4.43
C ASP A 72 14.63 7.79 3.66
N TYR A 73 15.37 7.47 2.60
CA TYR A 73 16.05 8.41 1.68
C TYR A 73 17.17 9.27 2.30
N GLU A 74 17.45 9.20 3.60
CA GLU A 74 18.46 10.05 4.27
C GLU A 74 19.88 9.84 3.73
N CYS A 75 20.22 8.62 3.34
CA CYS A 75 21.53 8.29 2.76
C CYS A 75 21.58 8.43 1.24
N TRP A 76 20.54 8.96 0.59
CA TRP A 76 20.54 9.09 -0.86
C TRP A 76 21.25 10.37 -1.28
N CYS A 77 22.22 10.27 -2.20
CA CYS A 77 22.91 11.45 -2.74
C CYS A 77 21.99 12.35 -3.57
N HIS A 78 21.02 11.75 -4.28
CA HIS A 78 20.20 12.43 -5.29
C HIS A 78 18.71 12.03 -5.21
N PRO A 79 18.01 12.28 -4.09
CA PRO A 79 16.58 12.02 -4.00
C PRO A 79 15.82 12.98 -4.94
N ASN A 80 14.87 12.45 -5.69
CA ASN A 80 14.03 13.25 -6.58
C ASN A 80 13.06 14.18 -5.78
N PRO A 81 12.44 15.19 -6.41
CA PRO A 81 11.56 16.12 -5.70
C PRO A 81 10.41 15.46 -4.93
N THR A 82 9.81 14.40 -5.48
CA THR A 82 8.72 13.65 -4.83
C THR A 82 9.21 12.91 -3.60
N GLN A 83 10.38 12.27 -3.65
CA GLN A 83 11.00 11.61 -2.51
C GLN A 83 11.33 12.60 -1.39
N ARG A 84 11.88 13.78 -1.73
CA ARG A 84 12.08 14.85 -0.75
C ARG A 84 10.77 15.35 -0.14
N ALA A 85 9.69 15.40 -0.92
CA ALA A 85 8.37 15.77 -0.41
C ALA A 85 7.80 14.71 0.55
N ILE A 86 7.99 13.42 0.24
CA ILE A 86 7.64 12.30 1.13
C ILE A 86 8.40 12.41 2.45
N MET A 87 9.71 12.69 2.43
CA MET A 87 10.49 12.90 3.67
C MET A 87 9.98 14.07 4.52
N LYS A 88 9.42 15.13 3.90
CA LYS A 88 8.94 16.31 4.63
C LYS A 88 7.53 16.12 5.21
N ARG A 89 6.68 15.35 4.53
CA ARG A 89 5.26 15.22 4.87
C ARG A 89 4.91 13.88 5.48
N HIS A 90 5.81 12.91 5.37
CA HIS A 90 5.61 11.52 5.76
C HIS A 90 4.36 10.94 5.10
N SER A 91 4.19 11.21 3.80
CA SER A 91 3.11 10.59 3.02
C SER A 91 3.29 9.08 3.05
N PHE A 92 2.18 8.37 3.24
CA PHE A 92 2.13 6.92 3.40
C PHE A 92 2.91 6.40 4.61
N ALA A 93 3.04 7.18 5.67
CA ALA A 93 3.79 6.78 6.87
C ALA A 93 3.31 5.45 7.45
N ARG A 94 4.26 4.55 7.72
CA ARG A 94 3.97 3.27 8.36
C ARG A 94 3.46 3.51 9.78
N GLY A 95 2.30 2.94 10.11
CA GLY A 95 1.68 3.07 11.44
C GLY A 95 0.82 4.31 11.60
N GLU A 96 0.70 5.15 10.56
CA GLU A 96 -0.25 6.25 10.52
C GLU A 96 -1.43 5.90 9.60
N TRP A 97 -2.61 6.42 9.92
CA TRP A 97 -3.85 6.18 9.16
C TRP A 97 -3.69 6.46 7.66
N GLY A 98 -2.98 7.53 7.30
CA GLY A 98 -2.73 7.90 5.90
C GLY A 98 -1.95 6.84 5.10
N GLY A 99 -1.07 6.09 5.76
CA GLY A 99 -0.33 4.99 5.16
C GLY A 99 -1.06 3.66 5.21
N ASP A 100 -2.22 3.57 5.85
CA ASP A 100 -3.05 2.37 5.84
C ASP A 100 -3.91 2.27 4.58
N TRP A 101 -4.40 1.05 4.34
CA TRP A 101 -5.24 0.76 3.19
C TRP A 101 -6.55 1.53 3.27
N HIS A 102 -7.01 2.01 2.11
CA HIS A 102 -8.39 2.44 1.96
C HIS A 102 -9.32 1.25 2.26
N PRO A 103 -10.37 1.41 3.09
CA PRO A 103 -11.18 0.29 3.57
C PRO A 103 -11.85 -0.51 2.44
N ASP A 104 -12.25 0.15 1.36
CA ASP A 104 -12.84 -0.51 0.18
C ASP A 104 -11.84 -1.36 -0.62
N PHE A 105 -10.53 -1.12 -0.48
CA PHE A 105 -9.49 -1.70 -1.35
C PHE A 105 -8.40 -2.44 -0.57
N ALA A 106 -8.65 -2.71 0.72
CA ALA A 106 -7.74 -3.49 1.53
C ALA A 106 -7.62 -4.92 0.96
N PRO A 107 -6.40 -5.48 0.89
CA PRO A 107 -6.24 -6.89 0.57
C PRO A 107 -7.06 -7.74 1.54
N PRO A 108 -7.70 -8.82 1.07
CA PRO A 108 -8.41 -9.72 1.97
C PRO A 108 -7.44 -10.22 3.04
N SER A 109 -7.86 -10.15 4.30
CA SER A 109 -7.04 -10.66 5.40
C SER A 109 -6.71 -12.12 5.12
N ARG A 110 -5.45 -12.53 5.29
CA ARG A 110 -5.03 -13.93 5.07
C ARG A 110 -5.76 -14.93 6.00
N ALA A 111 -6.59 -14.44 6.93
CA ALA A 111 -7.40 -15.20 7.86
C ALA A 111 -8.80 -15.52 7.28
N THR A 112 -8.87 -16.06 6.07
CA THR A 112 -9.98 -16.93 5.64
C THR A 112 -9.59 -17.63 4.35
N SER A 113 -8.69 -18.62 4.47
CA SER A 113 -8.95 -19.84 3.72
C SER A 113 -10.25 -20.40 4.33
N SER A 114 -11.40 -20.00 3.79
CA SER A 114 -12.61 -20.78 3.98
C SER A 114 -12.26 -22.16 3.46
N SER A 115 -12.09 -23.09 4.39
CA SER A 115 -12.24 -24.50 4.13
C SER A 115 -13.48 -24.64 3.26
N MET A 116 -13.31 -25.01 1.99
CA MET A 116 -14.37 -25.64 1.24
C MET A 116 -14.64 -26.97 1.95
N SER A 117 -15.48 -26.91 2.99
CA SER A 117 -16.00 -28.09 3.64
C SER A 117 -17.02 -28.71 2.68
N ILE A 118 -16.56 -29.62 1.83
CA ILE A 118 -17.42 -30.63 1.22
C ILE A 118 -18.09 -31.34 2.39
N GLY A 119 -19.42 -31.17 2.50
CA GLY A 119 -20.21 -31.65 3.62
C GLY A 119 -20.01 -33.14 3.88
N ARG A 120 -19.44 -33.46 5.04
CA ARG A 120 -19.64 -34.72 5.72
C ARG A 120 -20.23 -34.40 7.09
N LYS A 121 -21.48 -34.83 7.32
CA LYS A 121 -22.11 -34.83 8.64
C LYS A 121 -21.30 -35.74 9.57
N ALA A 122 -20.84 -35.23 10.70
CA ALA A 122 -20.48 -36.02 11.87
C ALA A 122 -20.76 -35.21 13.14
N ALA A 123 -21.22 -35.92 14.17
CA ALA A 123 -21.85 -35.43 15.38
C ALA A 123 -20.92 -34.69 16.36
N SER A 124 -21.50 -33.84 17.21
CA SER A 124 -20.90 -33.21 18.40
C SER A 124 -21.22 -34.01 19.67
N PRO A 125 -20.62 -33.71 20.86
CA PRO A 125 -19.20 -33.45 21.14
C PRO A 125 -18.73 -34.16 22.44
N ILE A 126 -17.42 -34.15 22.73
CA ILE A 126 -16.88 -34.36 24.10
C ILE A 126 -15.85 -33.24 24.37
N PRO A 127 -15.92 -32.51 25.51
CA PRO A 127 -14.98 -31.45 25.82
C PRO A 127 -13.74 -32.02 26.54
N ILE A 128 -12.54 -31.66 26.07
CA ILE A 128 -11.29 -31.80 26.83
C ILE A 128 -10.70 -30.40 26.98
N SER A 129 -10.57 -29.99 28.24
CA SER A 129 -9.92 -28.75 28.68
C SER A 129 -8.41 -28.86 28.53
N ILE A 130 -7.77 -27.91 27.86
CA ILE A 130 -6.31 -27.76 27.87
C ILE A 130 -5.98 -26.31 28.21
N SER A 131 -5.16 -26.18 29.26
CA SER A 131 -4.63 -24.97 29.87
C SER A 131 -3.70 -24.21 28.91
N SER A 132 -3.88 -22.89 28.83
CA SER A 132 -3.04 -21.96 28.08
C SER A 132 -1.84 -21.51 28.93
N SER A 133 -0.62 -21.79 28.47
CA SER A 133 0.59 -21.10 28.93
C SER A 133 1.04 -20.11 27.85
N ALA A 134 0.96 -18.82 28.17
CA ALA A 134 1.44 -17.73 27.33
C ALA A 134 2.98 -17.77 27.26
N SER A 135 3.53 -17.85 26.04
CA SER A 135 4.94 -17.57 25.78
C SER A 135 5.04 -16.19 25.12
N THR A 136 5.69 -15.27 25.82
CA THR A 136 6.06 -13.93 25.36
C THR A 136 7.10 -14.05 24.25
N ALA A 137 6.71 -13.72 23.01
CA ALA A 137 7.64 -13.55 21.91
C ALA A 137 8.15 -12.11 21.89
N SER A 138 9.39 -11.91 22.33
CA SER A 138 10.12 -10.65 22.09
C SER A 138 10.41 -10.51 20.59
N ALA A 139 9.80 -9.52 19.95
CA ALA A 139 10.14 -9.13 18.58
C ALA A 139 11.48 -8.38 18.59
N MET A 140 12.53 -9.00 18.06
CA MET A 140 13.78 -8.31 17.71
C MET A 140 13.51 -7.46 16.46
N SER A 141 13.43 -6.14 16.66
CA SER A 141 13.37 -5.18 15.55
C SER A 141 14.78 -5.02 14.97
N SER A 142 15.05 -5.70 13.86
CA SER A 142 16.24 -5.43 13.06
C SER A 142 16.01 -4.15 12.26
N SER A 143 16.44 -3.01 12.80
CA SER A 143 16.52 -1.76 12.06
C SER A 143 17.65 -1.86 11.04
N SER A 144 17.33 -2.32 9.83
CA SER A 144 18.19 -2.15 8.66
C SER A 144 18.15 -0.68 8.23
N GLY A 145 18.76 0.19 9.06
CA GLY A 145 18.97 1.59 8.77
C GLY A 145 20.16 1.75 7.83
N CYS A 146 20.03 2.64 6.85
CA CYS A 146 21.14 3.02 5.98
C CYS A 146 22.16 3.81 6.80
N SER A 147 23.45 3.51 6.67
CA SER A 147 24.49 4.31 7.33
C SER A 147 24.55 5.71 6.67
N PRO A 148 24.60 6.82 7.44
CA PRO A 148 24.64 8.15 6.88
C PRO A 148 25.91 8.38 6.06
N ILE A 149 25.78 9.10 4.94
CA ILE A 149 26.93 9.51 4.13
C ILE A 149 27.71 10.58 4.91
N PRO A 150 29.04 10.41 5.12
CA PRO A 150 29.85 11.41 5.80
C PRO A 150 29.85 12.73 5.02
N ALA A 151 29.71 13.84 5.76
CA ALA A 151 29.57 15.21 5.23
C ALA A 151 30.70 15.63 4.26
N SER A 152 31.84 14.95 4.28
CA SER A 152 32.97 15.16 3.37
C SER A 152 32.73 14.70 1.92
N SER A 153 31.59 14.06 1.62
CA SER A 153 31.32 13.41 0.32
C SER A 153 30.23 14.09 -0.52
N GLN A 154 29.65 15.19 -0.03
CA GLN A 154 28.64 15.92 -0.80
C GLN A 154 29.31 16.71 -1.93
N PRO A 155 28.98 16.46 -3.22
CA PRO A 155 29.50 17.29 -4.29
C PRO A 155 28.93 18.72 -4.13
N ALA A 156 29.83 19.71 -4.25
CA ALA A 156 29.49 21.12 -4.14
C ALA A 156 28.27 21.45 -5.01
N ALA A 157 27.26 22.10 -4.42
CA ALA A 157 26.07 22.54 -5.12
C ALA A 157 26.47 23.44 -6.29
N MET A 158 26.19 22.98 -7.52
CA MET A 158 26.36 23.78 -8.73
C MET A 158 25.39 24.97 -8.65
N ARG A 159 25.95 26.15 -8.43
CA ARG A 159 25.23 27.42 -8.31
C ARG A 159 24.70 27.80 -9.70
N TRP A 160 23.42 27.57 -9.97
CA TRP A 160 22.76 28.16 -11.13
C TRP A 160 22.59 29.66 -10.88
N SER A 161 23.40 30.48 -11.56
CA SER A 161 23.19 31.93 -11.64
C SER A 161 21.93 32.18 -12.47
N SER A 162 20.92 32.78 -11.84
CA SER A 162 19.78 33.36 -12.54
C SER A 162 20.25 34.54 -13.39
N ALA A 163 20.05 34.46 -14.71
CA ALA A 163 20.13 35.62 -15.59
C ALA A 163 18.72 36.20 -15.75
N THR A 164 18.53 37.41 -15.23
CA THR A 164 17.36 38.26 -15.45
C THR A 164 17.40 38.82 -16.87
N MET A 165 16.26 38.77 -17.57
CA MET A 165 15.80 39.79 -18.52
C MET A 165 14.27 39.84 -18.50
#